data_AF-A0ABD2NXW7-F1
#
_entry.id   AF-A0ABD2NXW7-F1
#
_cell.length_a   1.000
_cell.length_b   1.000
_cell.length_c   1.000
_cell.angle_alpha   90.00
_cell.angle_beta   90.00
_cell.angle_gamma   90.00
#
_symmetry.space_group_name_H-M   'P 1'
#
loop_
_entity.id
_entity.type
_entity.pdbx_description
1 polymer ?
#
loop_
_entity_poly.entity_id
_entity_poly.type
_entity_poly.pdbx_seq_one_letter_code
_entity_poly.pdbx_strand_id
1 'polypeptide(L)'
;AYFEISKTWFKLNELGFCRAWICEVNKPNNKMPSLLRSLFEAFGSELVKIVVLAVFCETFMRIVEVICVGEMLQYFQTGKTMTFKDGVSWGVGLIAANLLRFIAFGQFRIRSLQLTSQIRAGCSSLIYRK
;
A
#
# COMPACT_ATOMS: atom_id res chain seq x y z
N ALA A 1 4.90 9.82 20.16
CA ALA A 1 5.96 10.01 19.14
C ALA A 1 5.43 9.83 17.71
N TYR A 2 4.96 8.65 17.29
CA TYR A 2 4.53 8.38 15.90
C TYR A 2 3.40 9.31 15.39
N PHE A 3 2.45 9.64 16.28
CA PHE A 3 1.35 10.56 15.96
C PHE A 3 1.79 12.00 15.71
N GLU A 4 2.77 12.49 16.48
CA GLU A 4 3.36 13.83 16.30
C GLU A 4 4.10 13.92 14.96
N ILE A 5 4.95 12.92 14.67
CA ILE A 5 5.71 12.82 13.40
C ILE A 5 4.75 12.78 12.20
N SER A 6 3.64 12.04 12.30
CA SER A 6 2.63 11.99 11.24
C SER A 6 1.94 13.34 11.02
N LYS A 7 1.73 14.15 12.06
CA LYS A 7 1.15 15.50 11.94
C LYS A 7 2.12 16.47 11.29
N THR A 8 3.40 16.45 11.70
CA THR A 8 4.43 17.32 11.13
C THR A 8 4.64 17.00 9.66
N TRP A 9 4.66 15.70 9.33
CA TRP A 9 4.80 15.21 7.96
C TRP A 9 3.59 15.57 7.09
N PHE A 10 2.36 15.43 7.62
CA PHE A 10 1.16 15.88 6.92
C PHE A 10 1.24 17.37 6.57
N LYS A 11 1.64 18.21 7.54
CA LYS A 11 1.75 19.66 7.35
C LYS A 11 2.83 20.04 6.33
N LEU A 12 3.94 19.29 6.29
CA LEU A 12 5.00 19.46 5.27
C LEU A 12 4.49 19.15 3.86
N ASN A 13 3.76 18.04 3.70
CA ASN A 13 3.21 17.66 2.40
C ASN A 13 2.08 18.59 1.93
N GLU A 14 1.25 19.10 2.85
CA GLU A 14 0.24 20.12 2.55
C GLU A 14 0.87 21.44 2.06
N LEU A 15 1.98 21.87 2.69
CA LEU A 15 2.74 23.05 2.25
C LEU A 15 3.38 22.82 0.87
N GLY A 16 3.96 21.65 0.64
CA GLY A 16 4.52 21.25 -0.66
C GLY A 16 3.46 21.27 -1.77
N PHE A 17 2.27 20.74 -1.49
CA PHE A 17 1.13 20.76 -2.38
C PHE A 17 0.64 22.19 -2.69
N CYS A 18 0.50 23.04 -1.66
CA CYS A 18 0.13 24.45 -1.86
C CYS A 18 1.15 25.19 -2.73
N ARG A 19 2.46 24.95 -2.52
CA ARG A 19 3.52 25.55 -3.32
C ARG A 19 3.45 25.10 -4.77
N ALA A 20 3.28 23.80 -5.02
CA ALA A 20 3.13 23.25 -6.37
C ALA A 20 1.88 23.82 -7.07
N TRP A 21 0.77 23.99 -6.34
CA TRP A 21 -0.44 24.61 -6.86
C TRP A 21 -0.23 26.06 -7.28
N ILE A 22 0.44 26.89 -6.46
CA ILE A 22 0.75 28.29 -6.79
C ILE A 22 1.65 28.37 -8.04
N CYS A 23 2.64 27.49 -8.15
CA CYS A 23 3.51 27.43 -9.33
C CYS A 23 2.74 27.06 -10.61
N GLU A 24 1.76 26.17 -10.53
CA GLU A 24 0.95 25.77 -11.69
C GLU A 24 -0.07 26.84 -12.11
N VAL A 25 -0.61 27.59 -11.15
CA VAL A 25 -1.53 28.73 -11.39
C VAL A 25 -0.80 29.95 -11.96
N ASN A 26 0.42 30.27 -11.49
CA ASN A 26 1.21 31.42 -11.96
C ASN A 26 1.91 31.17 -13.31
N LYS A 27 1.65 30.04 -13.97
CA LYS A 27 2.35 29.66 -15.19
C LYS A 27 1.78 30.44 -16.39
N PRO A 28 2.60 31.25 -17.11
CA PRO A 28 2.11 32.27 -18.04
C PRO A 28 1.42 31.73 -19.31
N ASN A 29 1.41 30.41 -19.54
CA ASN A 29 0.83 29.79 -20.74
C ASN A 29 -0.13 28.64 -20.43
N ASN A 30 -0.58 28.48 -19.18
CA ASN A 30 -1.53 27.43 -18.79
C ASN A 30 -2.97 27.96 -18.82
N LYS A 31 -3.72 27.63 -19.88
CA LYS A 31 -5.15 27.94 -19.97
C LYS A 31 -6.02 27.10 -19.02
N MET A 32 -5.50 25.96 -18.54
CA MET A 32 -6.24 25.03 -17.68
C MET A 32 -5.28 24.39 -16.66
N PRO A 33 -5.20 24.89 -15.41
CA PRO A 33 -4.35 24.31 -14.38
C PRO A 33 -4.87 22.93 -13.96
N SER A 34 -3.99 21.93 -13.96
CA SER A 34 -4.34 20.55 -13.58
C SER A 34 -3.98 20.29 -12.11
N LEU A 35 -5.00 20.14 -11.25
CA LEU A 35 -4.83 19.84 -9.82
C LEU A 35 -4.17 18.48 -9.57
N LEU A 36 -4.41 17.51 -10.46
CA LEU A 36 -3.78 16.19 -10.38
C LEU A 36 -2.26 16.30 -10.52
N ARG A 37 -1.74 17.19 -11.36
CA ARG A 37 -0.30 17.34 -11.57
C ARG A 37 0.40 17.85 -10.31
N SER A 38 -0.13 18.90 -9.68
CA SER A 38 0.40 19.41 -8.41
C SER A 38 0.27 18.38 -7.28
N LEU A 39 -0.77 17.55 -7.32
CA LEU A 39 -0.95 16.46 -6.36
C LEU A 39 0.10 15.35 -6.55
N PHE A 40 0.33 14.91 -7.79
CA PHE A 40 1.35 13.92 -8.11
C PHE A 40 2.77 14.43 -7.85
N GLU A 41 3.02 15.72 -8.01
CA GLU A 41 4.34 16.30 -7.72
C GLU A 41 4.63 16.33 -6.21
N ALA A 42 3.62 16.63 -5.39
CA ALA A 42 3.77 16.66 -3.93
C ALA A 42 3.76 15.26 -3.28
N PHE A 43 2.83 14.38 -3.69
CA PHE A 43 2.61 13.08 -3.03
C PHE A 43 3.09 11.88 -3.85
N GLY A 44 3.38 12.05 -5.14
CA GLY A 44 3.62 10.94 -6.06
C GLY A 44 4.84 10.12 -5.70
N SER A 45 5.94 10.75 -5.24
CA SER A 45 7.16 10.02 -4.90
C SER A 45 6.96 9.06 -3.72
N GLU A 46 6.13 9.44 -2.75
CA GLU A 46 5.83 8.62 -1.57
C GLU A 46 4.79 7.55 -1.88
N LEU A 47 3.77 7.91 -2.67
CA LEU A 47 2.78 6.95 -3.17
C LEU A 47 3.45 5.84 -3.99
N VAL A 48 4.35 6.18 -4.92
CA VAL A 48 5.06 5.21 -5.75
C VAL A 48 5.90 4.27 -4.90
N LYS A 49 6.65 4.78 -3.91
CA LYS A 49 7.45 3.91 -3.01
C LYS A 49 6.59 2.89 -2.28
N ILE A 50 5.45 3.32 -1.77
CA ILE A 50 4.53 2.46 -1.01
C ILE A 50 3.86 1.43 -1.90
N VAL A 51 3.42 1.84 -3.09
CA VAL A 51 2.79 0.94 -4.07
C VAL A 51 3.80 -0.08 -4.60
N VAL A 52 5.03 0.34 -4.95
CA VAL A 52 6.08 -0.56 -5.45
C VAL A 52 6.43 -1.61 -4.39
N LEU A 53 6.66 -1.19 -3.15
CA LEU A 53 6.96 -2.13 -2.06
C LEU A 53 5.80 -3.11 -1.82
N ALA A 54 4.56 -2.61 -1.88
CA ALA A 54 3.38 -3.43 -1.68
C ALA A 54 3.17 -4.46 -2.78
N VAL A 55 3.24 -4.04 -4.04
CA VAL A 55 3.11 -4.92 -5.21
C VAL A 55 4.18 -5.97 -5.18
N PHE A 56 5.42 -5.60 -4.84
CA PHE A 56 6.52 -6.55 -4.67
C PHE A 56 6.16 -7.59 -3.61
N CYS A 57 5.91 -7.18 -2.36
CA CYS A 57 5.58 -8.09 -1.26
C CYS A 57 4.34 -8.96 -1.53
N GLU A 58 3.28 -8.39 -2.11
CA GLU A 58 2.05 -9.09 -2.44
C GLU A 58 2.29 -10.17 -3.50
N THR A 59 3.12 -9.89 -4.51
CA THR A 59 3.47 -10.83 -5.56
C THR A 59 4.22 -12.03 -4.99
N PHE A 60 5.25 -11.81 -4.17
CA PHE A 60 6.00 -12.91 -3.52
C PHE A 60 5.10 -13.78 -2.67
N MET A 61 4.28 -13.15 -1.82
CA MET A 61 3.38 -13.90 -0.96
C MET A 61 2.38 -14.73 -1.79
N ARG A 62 1.86 -14.18 -2.91
CA ARG A 62 0.88 -14.89 -3.76
C ARG A 62 1.50 -16.09 -4.44
N ILE A 63 2.76 -15.99 -4.86
CA ILE A 63 3.50 -17.13 -5.43
C ILE A 63 3.66 -18.23 -4.37
N VAL A 64 4.08 -17.88 -3.15
CA VAL A 64 4.24 -18.83 -2.05
C VAL A 64 2.93 -19.57 -1.74
N GLU A 65 1.82 -18.84 -1.66
CA GLU A 65 0.51 -19.43 -1.40
C GLU A 65 0.06 -20.39 -2.51
N VAL A 66 0.21 -20.01 -3.79
CA VAL A 66 -0.14 -20.86 -4.92
C VAL A 66 0.70 -22.14 -4.93
N ILE A 67 2.01 -22.05 -4.63
CA ILE A 67 2.89 -23.22 -4.53
C ILE A 67 2.46 -24.14 -3.37
N CYS A 68 2.22 -23.58 -2.18
CA CYS A 68 1.79 -24.38 -1.03
C CYS A 68 0.47 -25.11 -1.27
N VAL A 69 -0.50 -24.46 -1.92
CA VAL A 69 -1.77 -25.10 -2.28
C VAL A 69 -1.55 -26.20 -3.32
N GLY A 70 -0.64 -25.97 -4.29
CA GLY A 70 -0.27 -26.98 -5.27
C GLY A 70 0.34 -28.24 -4.65
N GLU A 71 1.25 -28.08 -3.70
CA GLU A 71 1.86 -29.20 -2.96
C GLU A 71 0.83 -29.96 -2.11
N MET A 72 -0.10 -29.24 -1.46
CA MET A 72 -1.20 -29.89 -0.75
C MET A 72 -2.08 -30.74 -1.68
N LEU A 73 -2.35 -30.26 -2.89
CA LEU A 73 -3.17 -31.00 -3.86
C LEU A 73 -2.51 -32.31 -4.29
N GLN A 74 -1.18 -32.31 -4.47
CA GLN A 74 -0.41 -33.51 -4.81
C GLN A 74 -0.40 -34.54 -3.68
N TYR A 75 -0.38 -34.08 -2.42
CA TYR A 75 -0.51 -34.95 -1.24
C TYR A 75 -1.86 -35.68 -1.21
N PHE A 76 -2.96 -35.01 -1.59
CA PHE A 76 -4.28 -35.64 -1.66
C PHE A 76 -4.42 -36.65 -2.81
N GLN A 77 -3.70 -36.47 -3.93
CA GLN A 77 -3.74 -37.40 -5.07
C GLN A 77 -2.88 -38.65 -4.85
N THR A 78 -1.76 -38.53 -4.13
CA THR A 78 -0.83 -39.65 -3.86
C THR A 78 -1.25 -40.40 -2.61
N GLY A 79 -2.39 -41.09 -2.68
CA GLY A 79 -3.12 -41.62 -1.53
C GLY A 79 -2.50 -42.74 -0.68
N LYS A 80 -1.16 -42.84 -0.47
CA LYS A 80 -0.60 -43.81 0.49
C LYS A 80 0.87 -43.71 0.95
N THR A 81 1.71 -42.81 0.43
CA THR A 81 3.19 -42.95 0.65
C THR A 81 3.86 -41.91 1.56
N MET A 82 3.14 -40.93 2.11
CA MET A 82 3.69 -40.00 3.12
C MET A 82 2.95 -40.12 4.46
N THR A 83 3.72 -40.07 5.54
CA THR A 83 3.24 -40.23 6.91
C THR A 83 2.28 -39.08 7.27
N PHE A 84 1.16 -39.39 7.95
CA PHE A 84 0.19 -38.39 8.42
C PHE A 84 0.83 -37.19 9.17
N LYS A 85 1.97 -37.42 9.84
CA LYS A 85 2.79 -36.41 10.50
C LYS A 85 3.34 -35.34 9.55
N ASP A 86 3.74 -35.72 8.34
CA ASP A 86 4.32 -34.79 7.37
C ASP A 86 3.21 -33.88 6.81
N GLY A 87 2.05 -34.45 6.45
CA GLY A 87 0.90 -33.68 5.98
C GLY A 87 0.39 -32.65 7.00
N VAL A 88 0.34 -33.02 8.29
CA VAL A 88 -0.05 -32.07 9.36
C VAL A 88 0.98 -30.95 9.53
N SER A 89 2.28 -31.25 9.41
CA SER A 89 3.34 -30.24 9.49
C SER A 89 3.23 -29.19 8.38
N TRP A 90 2.99 -29.62 7.14
CA TRP A 90 2.75 -28.73 6.00
C TRP A 90 1.45 -27.93 6.15
N GLY A 91 0.39 -28.56 6.69
CA GLY A 91 -0.87 -27.91 7.04
C GLY A 91 -0.72 -26.76 8.01
N VAL A 92 -0.03 -27.01 9.13
CA VAL A 92 0.23 -25.99 10.16
C VAL A 92 1.12 -24.88 9.61
N GLY A 93 2.13 -25.21 8.80
CA GLY A 93 2.98 -24.22 8.13
C GLY A 93 2.19 -23.28 7.21
N LEU A 94 1.23 -23.80 6.45
CA LEU A 94 0.38 -22.99 5.58
C LEU A 94 -0.55 -22.07 6.36
N ILE A 95 -1.15 -22.56 7.45
CA ILE A 95 -2.04 -21.74 8.29
C ILE A 95 -1.23 -20.61 8.96
N ALA A 96 -0.04 -20.92 9.48
CA ALA A 96 0.85 -19.92 10.07
C ALA A 96 1.31 -18.87 9.04
N ALA A 97 1.68 -19.29 7.83
CA ALA A 97 2.04 -18.39 6.74
C ALA A 97 0.89 -17.46 6.34
N ASN A 98 -0.34 -17.98 6.28
CA ASN A 98 -1.54 -17.19 5.98
C ASN A 98 -1.88 -16.18 7.09
N LEU A 99 -1.72 -16.54 8.36
CA LEU A 99 -1.91 -15.62 9.48
C LEU A 99 -0.90 -14.46 9.43
N LEU A 100 0.38 -14.77 9.21
CA LEU A 100 1.42 -13.75 9.08
C LEU A 100 1.11 -12.80 7.92
N ARG A 101 0.66 -13.35 6.80
CA ARG A 101 0.23 -12.57 5.65
C ARG A 101 -0.94 -11.65 6.00
N PHE A 102 -1.99 -12.16 6.63
CA PHE A 102 -3.15 -11.36 7.01
C PHE A 102 -2.75 -10.15 7.87
N ILE A 103 -1.86 -10.37 8.85
CA ILE A 103 -1.33 -9.30 9.70
C ILE A 103 -0.57 -8.26 8.86
N ALA A 104 0.33 -8.70 7.99
CA ALA A 104 1.11 -7.82 7.11
C ALA A 104 0.21 -6.99 6.17
N PHE A 105 -0.80 -7.63 5.56
CA PHE A 105 -1.76 -6.94 4.70
C PHE A 105 -2.64 -5.96 5.47
N GLY A 106 -3.02 -6.28 6.71
CA GLY A 106 -3.74 -5.36 7.59
C GLY A 106 -2.95 -4.07 7.82
N GLN A 107 -1.66 -4.18 8.15
CA GLN A 107 -0.78 -3.02 8.34
C GLN A 107 -0.64 -2.18 7.07
N PHE A 108 -0.47 -2.83 5.91
CA PHE A 108 -0.39 -2.14 4.63
C PHE A 108 -1.67 -1.34 4.31
N ARG A 109 -2.84 -1.95 4.50
CA ARG A 109 -4.15 -1.31 4.25
C ARG A 109 -4.38 -0.09 5.13
N ILE A 110 -3.98 -0.15 6.40
CA ILE A 110 -4.12 1.00 7.31
C ILE A 110 -3.24 2.17 6.82
N ARG A 111 -1.99 1.89 6.41
CA ARG A 111 -1.09 2.93 5.90
C ARG A 111 -1.59 3.58 4.62
N SER A 112 -2.11 2.81 3.66
CA SER A 112 -2.65 3.36 2.41
C SER A 112 -3.91 4.19 2.64
N LEU A 113 -4.78 3.78 3.57
CA LEU A 113 -5.96 4.54 3.96
C LEU A 113 -5.61 5.88 4.61
N GLN A 114 -4.59 5.91 5.47
CA GLN A 114 -4.09 7.14 6.10
C GLN A 114 -3.57 8.15 5.07
N LEU A 115 -2.85 7.69 4.05
CA LEU A 115 -2.38 8.58 2.98
C LEU A 115 -3.53 9.15 2.16
N THR A 116 -4.53 8.31 1.87
CA THR A 116 -5.70 8.73 1.08
C THR A 116 -6.57 9.73 1.86
N SER A 117 -6.66 9.61 3.19
CA SER A 117 -7.38 10.60 4.01
C SER A 117 -6.64 11.93 4.07
N GLN A 118 -5.32 11.92 4.12
CA GLN A 118 -4.49 13.12 4.06
C GLN A 118 -4.63 13.86 2.72
N ILE A 119 -4.58 13.13 1.60
CA ILE A 119 -4.80 13.71 0.26
C ILE A 119 -6.18 14.37 0.17
N ARG A 120 -7.22 13.68 0.63
CA ARG A 120 -8.58 14.22 0.65
C ARG A 120 -8.70 15.47 1.53
N ALA A 121 -8.09 15.46 2.72
CA ALA A 121 -8.08 16.61 3.61
C ALA A 121 -7.39 17.83 2.99
N GLY A 122 -6.26 17.65 2.31
CA GLY A 122 -5.56 18.72 1.60
C GLY A 122 -6.33 19.27 0.39
N CYS A 123 -7.04 18.40 -0.35
CA CYS A 123 -7.93 18.86 -1.43
C CYS A 123 -9.10 19.69 -0.89
N SER A 124 -9.74 19.23 0.19
CA SER A 124 -10.85 19.95 0.82
C SER A 124 -10.40 21.29 1.42
N SER A 125 -9.21 21.36 2.03
CA SER A 125 -8.66 22.62 2.55
C SER A 125 -8.36 23.62 1.43
N LEU A 126 -7.91 23.14 0.28
CA LEU A 126 -7.68 23.98 -0.91
C LEU A 126 -9.00 24.52 -1.49
N ILE A 127 -10.03 23.66 -1.63
CA ILE A 127 -11.35 24.07 -2.12
C ILE A 127 -11.96 25.12 -1.19
N TYR A 128 -11.82 24.96 0.12
CA TYR A 128 -12.36 25.92 1.10
C TYR A 128 -11.68 27.29 1.06
N ARG A 129 -10.41 27.38 0.62
CA ARG A 129 -9.67 28.65 0.51
C ARG A 129 -9.92 29.40 -0.80
N LYS A 130 -10.68 28.81 -1.72
CA LYS A 130 -11.11 29.44 -2.97
C LYS A 130 -12.52 30.01 -2.82
#